data_AF-A0A0G1LKA8-F1
#
_entry.id   AF-A0A0G1LKA8-F1
#
_cell.length_a   1.000
_cell.length_b   1.000
_cell.length_c   1.000
_cell.angle_alpha   90.00
_cell.angle_beta   90.00
_cell.angle_gamma   90.00
#
_symmetry.space_group_name_H-M   'P 1'
#
loop_
_entity.id
_entity.type
_entity.pdbx_description
1 polymer ?
#
loop_
_entity_poly.entity_id
_entity_poly.type
_entity_poly.pdbx_seq_one_letter_code
_entity_poly.pdbx_strand_id
1 'polypeptide(L)'
;MDALRYFVAREFNQFEDTDISREKLKTAYNANLANGLGNLVARVMKLAESNLDVPIGQSRALTIQGELKEALDRFEIQKAMNHIWQEIGDLDLLIQGKKPWKSKDKKIIKDLVEDLGQIAHNLKPFMPETAEKILKAIKENKKPENLFPRKD
;
A
#
# COMPACT_ATOMS: atom_id res chain seq x y z
N MET A 1 -15.25 -4.05 -3.63
CA MET A 1 -15.64 -2.63 -3.65
C MET A 1 -14.43 -1.71 -3.82
N ASP A 2 -13.35 -1.92 -3.05
CA ASP A 2 -12.14 -1.07 -3.04
C ASP A 2 -11.47 -0.81 -4.39
N ALA A 3 -11.41 -1.79 -5.30
CA ALA A 3 -10.83 -1.58 -6.63
C ALA A 3 -11.55 -0.45 -7.39
N LEU A 4 -12.88 -0.35 -7.27
CA LEU A 4 -13.63 0.75 -7.88
C LEU A 4 -13.33 2.09 -7.22
N ARG A 5 -13.27 2.13 -5.88
CA ARG A 5 -12.90 3.34 -5.13
C ARG A 5 -11.51 3.82 -5.51
N TYR A 6 -10.56 2.89 -5.64
CA TYR A 6 -9.22 3.15 -6.15
C TYR A 6 -9.24 3.81 -7.52
N PHE A 7 -9.98 3.24 -8.47
CA PHE A 7 -10.05 3.80 -9.82
C PHE A 7 -10.57 5.23 -9.78
N VAL A 8 -11.74 5.44 -9.17
CA VAL A 8 -12.35 6.78 -9.08
C VAL A 8 -11.42 7.78 -8.37
N ALA A 9 -10.69 7.35 -7.34
CA ALA A 9 -9.82 8.23 -6.58
C ALA A 9 -8.50 8.54 -7.29
N ARG A 10 -7.98 7.66 -8.16
CA ARG A 10 -6.63 7.80 -8.73
C ARG A 10 -6.57 7.83 -10.26
N GLU A 11 -7.32 6.97 -10.94
CA GLU A 11 -7.29 6.88 -12.40
C GLU A 11 -8.17 7.93 -13.07
N PHE A 12 -9.16 8.48 -12.37
CA PHE A 12 -10.03 9.52 -12.90
C PHE A 12 -9.39 10.89 -12.65
N ASN A 13 -9.11 11.61 -13.73
CA ASN A 13 -8.77 13.03 -13.64
C ASN A 13 -10.05 13.81 -13.30
N GLN A 14 -10.00 14.66 -12.28
CA GLN A 14 -11.15 15.49 -11.87
C GLN A 14 -11.36 16.70 -12.80
N PHE A 15 -10.36 17.04 -13.62
CA PHE A 15 -10.35 18.24 -14.45
C PHE A 15 -10.44 17.95 -15.96
N GLU A 16 -10.36 16.68 -16.36
CA GLU A 16 -10.36 16.26 -17.76
C GLU A 16 -11.22 15.02 -17.97
N ASP A 17 -11.78 14.88 -19.17
CA ASP A 17 -12.50 13.67 -19.57
C ASP A 17 -11.56 12.46 -19.55
N THR A 18 -11.81 11.55 -18.60
CA THR A 18 -11.07 10.30 -18.50
C THR A 18 -11.72 9.26 -19.42
N ASP A 19 -11.02 8.86 -20.48
CA ASP A 19 -11.47 7.75 -21.34
C ASP A 19 -11.34 6.42 -20.59
N ILE A 20 -12.49 5.91 -20.10
CA ILE A 20 -12.60 4.70 -19.31
C ILE A 20 -13.02 3.53 -20.20
N SER A 21 -12.19 2.50 -20.22
CA SER A 21 -12.54 1.21 -20.81
C SER A 21 -12.29 0.08 -19.81
N ARG A 22 -12.98 -1.05 -20.00
CA ARG A 22 -12.75 -2.25 -19.18
C ARG A 22 -11.27 -2.69 -19.24
N GLU A 23 -10.64 -2.58 -20.41
CA GLU A 23 -9.23 -2.92 -20.59
C GLU A 23 -8.28 -1.98 -19.84
N LYS A 24 -8.58 -0.67 -19.82
CA LYS A 24 -7.79 0.30 -19.03
C LYS A 24 -7.91 0.03 -17.54
N LEU A 25 -9.13 -0.19 -17.05
CA LEU A 25 -9.36 -0.54 -15.64
C LEU A 25 -8.65 -1.85 -15.26
N LYS A 26 -8.74 -2.88 -16.11
CA LYS A 26 -8.04 -4.15 -15.91
C LYS A 26 -6.52 -3.98 -15.88
N THR A 27 -5.97 -3.21 -16.82
CA THR A 27 -4.54 -2.88 -16.86
C THR A 27 -4.10 -2.18 -15.57
N ALA A 28 -4.81 -1.13 -15.16
CA ALA A 28 -4.53 -0.39 -13.94
C ALA A 28 -4.65 -1.27 -12.69
N TYR A 29 -5.66 -2.14 -12.62
CA TYR A 29 -5.79 -3.12 -11.54
C TYR A 29 -4.55 -4.00 -11.44
N ASN A 30 -4.18 -4.64 -12.55
CA ASN A 30 -3.10 -5.62 -12.55
C ASN A 30 -1.76 -4.94 -12.26
N ALA A 31 -1.52 -3.74 -12.81
CA ALA A 31 -0.29 -2.99 -12.59
C ALA A 31 -0.20 -2.42 -11.16
N ASN A 32 -1.19 -1.63 -10.75
CA ASN A 32 -1.10 -0.81 -9.54
C ASN A 32 -1.52 -1.54 -8.26
N LEU A 33 -2.55 -2.40 -8.35
CA LEU A 33 -3.06 -3.15 -7.20
C LEU A 33 -2.37 -4.50 -7.06
N ALA A 34 -2.46 -5.37 -8.07
CA ALA A 34 -1.88 -6.71 -7.98
C ALA A 34 -0.35 -6.67 -7.97
N ASN A 35 0.26 -6.04 -8.97
CA ASN A 35 1.71 -6.02 -9.10
C ASN A 35 2.41 -4.98 -8.21
N GLY A 36 1.70 -3.89 -7.86
CA GLY A 36 2.17 -2.86 -6.93
C GLY A 36 1.89 -3.23 -5.48
N LEU A 37 0.81 -2.68 -4.92
CA LEU A 37 0.48 -2.80 -3.49
C LEU A 37 0.44 -4.26 -2.99
N GLY A 38 -0.21 -5.15 -3.75
CA GLY A 38 -0.36 -6.57 -3.37
C GLY A 38 0.98 -7.29 -3.23
N ASN A 39 1.89 -7.10 -4.19
CA ASN A 39 3.23 -7.67 -4.13
C ASN A 39 4.08 -7.06 -3.01
N LEU A 40 3.99 -5.75 -2.79
CA LEU A 40 4.69 -5.08 -1.70
C LEU A 40 4.29 -5.67 -0.35
N VAL A 41 2.98 -5.72 -0.08
CA VAL A 41 2.44 -6.31 1.16
C VAL A 41 2.90 -7.76 1.33
N ALA A 42 2.79 -8.57 0.27
CA ALA A 42 3.22 -9.96 0.32
C ALA A 42 4.72 -10.09 0.64
N ARG A 43 5.57 -9.22 0.08
CA ARG A 43 7.02 -9.23 0.29
C ARG A 43 7.40 -8.82 1.70
N VAL A 44 6.89 -7.68 2.18
CA VAL A 44 7.14 -7.19 3.54
C VAL A 44 6.65 -8.19 4.57
N MET A 45 5.41 -8.65 4.45
CA MET A 45 4.85 -9.58 5.43
C MET A 45 5.52 -10.95 5.39
N LYS A 46 6.01 -11.41 4.24
CA LYS A 46 6.80 -12.66 4.18
C LYS A 46 8.13 -12.52 4.90
N LEU A 47 8.81 -11.37 4.78
CA LEU A 47 10.02 -11.08 5.53
C LEU A 47 9.74 -11.04 7.04
N ALA A 48 8.64 -10.39 7.42
CA ALA A 48 8.22 -10.27 8.82
C ALA A 48 7.91 -11.64 9.44
N GLU A 49 6.97 -12.38 8.84
CA GLU A 49 6.53 -13.71 9.29
C GLU A 49 7.71 -14.71 9.41
N SER A 50 8.73 -14.59 8.56
CA SER A 50 9.85 -15.53 8.54
C SER A 50 11.01 -15.16 9.47
N ASN A 51 11.09 -13.92 9.97
CA ASN A 51 12.27 -13.43 10.71
C ASN A 51 11.92 -12.72 12.03
N LEU A 52 10.66 -12.36 12.26
CA LEU A 52 10.20 -11.70 13.47
C LEU A 52 9.37 -12.68 14.29
N ASP A 53 9.76 -12.87 15.54
CA ASP A 53 9.15 -13.87 16.43
C ASP A 53 7.81 -13.41 17.01
N VAL A 54 7.55 -12.10 17.00
CA VAL A 54 6.34 -11.48 17.53
C VAL A 54 5.82 -10.43 16.57
N PRO A 55 4.48 -10.20 16.54
CA PRO A 55 3.92 -9.06 15.85
C PRO A 55 4.52 -7.74 16.32
N ILE A 56 4.75 -6.87 15.35
CA ILE A 56 5.25 -5.53 15.61
C ILE A 56 4.05 -4.60 15.70
N GLY A 57 3.89 -3.99 16.87
CA GLY A 57 3.00 -2.84 17.02
C GLY A 57 3.60 -1.62 16.34
N GLN A 58 2.74 -0.65 16.01
CA GLN A 58 3.19 0.64 15.50
C GLN A 58 3.87 1.42 16.63
N SER A 59 5.17 1.67 16.52
CA SER A 59 5.89 2.51 17.50
C SER A 59 5.60 4.00 17.27
N ARG A 60 5.29 4.38 16.03
CA ARG A 60 4.92 5.74 15.61
C ARG A 60 3.40 5.87 15.58
N ALA A 61 2.90 7.06 15.91
CA ALA A 61 1.48 7.35 15.77
C ALA A 61 1.10 7.36 14.29
N LEU A 62 0.16 6.48 13.92
CA LEU A 62 -0.42 6.46 12.58
C LEU A 62 -1.29 7.71 12.39
N THR A 63 -0.84 8.63 11.55
CA THR A 63 -1.55 9.87 11.27
C THR A 63 -1.40 10.25 9.80
N ILE A 64 -2.42 10.88 9.24
CA ILE A 64 -2.34 11.50 7.92
C ILE A 64 -1.65 12.86 8.09
N GLN A 65 -0.51 13.04 7.42
CA GLN A 65 0.37 14.20 7.58
C GLN A 65 1.05 14.58 6.26
N GLY A 66 1.80 15.69 6.27
CA GLY A 66 2.59 16.15 5.12
C GLY A 66 1.75 16.38 3.87
N GLU A 67 2.34 16.05 2.72
CA GLU A 67 1.73 16.27 1.39
C GLU A 67 0.37 15.57 1.23
N LEU A 68 0.19 14.40 1.82
CA LEU A 68 -1.09 13.70 1.80
C LEU A 68 -2.18 14.51 2.49
N LYS A 69 -1.89 15.04 3.68
CA LYS A 69 -2.83 15.87 4.43
C LYS A 69 -3.17 17.14 3.64
N GLU A 70 -2.16 17.81 3.10
CA GLU A 70 -2.35 19.03 2.31
C GLU A 70 -3.21 18.80 1.06
N ALA A 71 -2.97 17.69 0.34
CA ALA A 71 -3.78 17.31 -0.81
C ALA A 71 -5.23 17.03 -0.41
N LEU A 72 -5.44 16.32 0.71
CA LEU A 72 -6.79 16.05 1.24
C LEU A 72 -7.51 17.32 1.70
N ASP A 73 -6.84 18.23 2.40
CA ASP A 73 -7.41 19.51 2.85
C ASP A 73 -7.86 20.38 1.66
N ARG A 74 -7.19 20.25 0.51
CA ARG A 74 -7.53 20.94 -0.75
C ARG A 74 -8.46 20.13 -1.67
N PHE A 75 -8.96 18.98 -1.22
CA PHE A 75 -9.78 18.06 -2.02
C PHE A 75 -9.09 17.53 -3.30
N GLU A 76 -7.76 17.56 -3.36
CA GLU A 76 -6.94 17.04 -4.45
C GLU A 76 -6.80 15.50 -4.33
N ILE A 77 -7.92 14.77 -4.46
CA ILE A 77 -8.01 13.32 -4.20
C ILE A 77 -7.01 12.50 -5.03
N GLN A 78 -6.86 12.82 -6.31
CA GLN A 78 -5.92 12.13 -7.19
C GLN A 78 -4.47 12.33 -6.75
N LYS A 79 -4.12 13.55 -6.32
CA LYS A 79 -2.79 13.87 -5.80
C LYS A 79 -2.52 13.12 -4.51
N ALA A 80 -3.50 13.06 -3.60
CA ALA A 80 -3.42 12.28 -2.38
C ALA A 80 -3.15 10.78 -2.68
N MET A 81 -3.89 10.18 -3.62
CA MET A 81 -3.66 8.80 -4.03
C MET A 81 -2.31 8.59 -4.72
N ASN A 82 -1.86 9.54 -5.54
CA ASN A 82 -0.54 9.45 -6.17
C ASN A 82 0.60 9.51 -5.14
N HIS A 83 0.47 10.33 -4.11
CA HIS A 83 1.41 10.35 -3.00
C HIS A 83 1.51 9.00 -2.29
N ILE A 84 0.36 8.35 -1.98
CA ILE A 84 0.37 6.99 -1.39
C ILE A 84 1.07 5.98 -2.31
N TRP A 85 0.87 6.08 -3.63
CA TRP A 85 1.56 5.19 -4.58
C TRP A 85 3.05 5.46 -4.70
N GLN A 86 3.47 6.70 -4.48
CA GLN A 86 4.88 7.03 -4.34
C GLN A 86 5.46 6.37 -3.08
N GLU A 87 4.79 6.45 -1.92
CA GLU A 87 5.21 5.75 -0.70
C GLU A 87 5.36 4.23 -0.92
N ILE A 88 4.41 3.62 -1.66
CA ILE A 88 4.48 2.21 -2.06
C ILE A 88 5.73 1.92 -2.90
N GLY A 89 6.02 2.76 -3.90
CA GLY A 89 7.20 2.63 -4.76
C GLY A 89 8.51 2.80 -3.97
N ASP A 90 8.57 3.82 -3.12
CA ASP A 90 9.74 4.13 -2.28
C ASP A 90 10.04 2.99 -1.30
N LEU A 91 9.00 2.40 -0.69
CA LEU A 91 9.17 1.25 0.20
C LEU A 91 9.66 0.02 -0.57
N ASP A 92 9.18 -0.21 -1.79
CA ASP A 92 9.69 -1.33 -2.62
C ASP A 92 11.16 -1.12 -3.00
N LEU A 93 11.54 0.10 -3.38
CA LEU A 93 12.93 0.47 -3.66
C LEU A 93 13.82 0.33 -2.42
N LEU A 94 13.33 0.69 -1.23
CA LEU A 94 14.05 0.51 0.02
C LEU A 94 14.33 -0.97 0.29
N ILE A 95 13.35 -1.85 0.06
CA ILE A 95 13.52 -3.30 0.16
C ILE A 95 14.62 -3.77 -0.81
N GLN A 96 14.59 -3.31 -2.07
CA GLN A 96 15.61 -3.67 -3.08
C GLN A 96 17.01 -3.17 -2.73
N GLY A 97 17.12 -1.96 -2.18
CA GLY A 97 18.38 -1.35 -1.77
C GLY A 97 18.98 -2.02 -0.53
N LYS A 98 18.18 -2.25 0.50
CA LYS A 98 18.62 -2.84 1.78
C LYS A 98 18.80 -4.36 1.72
N LYS A 99 18.11 -5.04 0.80
CA LYS A 99 18.16 -6.50 0.62
C LYS A 99 17.97 -7.28 1.93
N PRO A 100 16.91 -7.00 2.72
CA PRO A 100 16.70 -7.59 4.05
C PRO A 100 16.59 -9.12 4.03
N TRP A 101 16.25 -9.73 2.89
CA TRP A 101 16.25 -11.20 2.73
C TRP A 101 17.66 -11.82 2.84
N LYS A 102 18.72 -11.04 2.56
CA LYS A 102 20.11 -11.49 2.70
C LYS A 102 20.64 -11.25 4.09
N SER A 103 20.48 -10.02 4.61
CA SER A 103 21.00 -9.66 5.93
C SER A 103 20.19 -10.25 7.07
N LYS A 104 18.89 -10.48 6.85
CA LYS A 104 17.90 -10.85 7.88
C LYS A 104 17.91 -9.90 9.08
N ASP A 105 18.32 -8.65 8.85
CA ASP A 105 18.37 -7.64 9.89
C ASP A 105 16.95 -7.33 10.37
N LYS A 106 16.65 -7.77 11.60
CA LYS A 106 15.33 -7.59 12.19
C LYS A 106 14.94 -6.12 12.26
N LYS A 107 15.88 -5.20 12.51
CA LYS A 107 15.59 -3.76 12.61
C LYS A 107 15.05 -3.21 11.29
N ILE A 108 15.72 -3.53 10.18
CA ILE A 108 15.27 -3.13 8.83
C ILE A 108 13.87 -3.71 8.57
N ILE A 109 13.63 -4.97 8.92
CA ILE A 109 12.32 -5.60 8.72
C ILE A 109 11.25 -4.92 9.59
N LYS A 110 11.57 -4.48 10.83
CA LYS A 110 10.65 -3.70 11.66
C LYS A 110 10.27 -2.39 10.98
N ASP A 111 11.27 -1.64 10.51
CA ASP A 111 11.05 -0.35 9.87
C ASP A 111 10.14 -0.50 8.63
N LEU A 112 10.36 -1.53 7.81
CA LEU A 112 9.50 -1.83 6.66
C LEU A 112 8.04 -2.14 7.04
N VAL A 113 7.81 -2.82 8.17
CA VAL A 113 6.47 -3.13 8.68
C VAL A 113 5.79 -1.89 9.24
N GLU A 114 6.54 -0.99 9.88
CA GLU A 114 6.03 0.32 10.32
C GLU A 114 5.58 1.17 9.14
N ASP A 115 6.44 1.32 8.13
CA ASP A 115 6.13 2.10 6.94
C ASP A 115 4.94 1.50 6.16
N LEU A 116 4.84 0.16 6.07
CA LEU A 116 3.66 -0.50 5.51
C LEU A 116 2.39 -0.20 6.30
N GLY A 117 2.48 -0.11 7.62
CA GLY A 117 1.36 0.27 8.47
C GLY A 117 0.89 1.71 8.25
N GLN A 118 1.83 2.62 8.02
CA GLN A 118 1.52 4.00 7.64
C GLN A 118 0.82 4.06 6.27
N ILE A 119 1.31 3.32 5.27
CA ILE A 119 0.64 3.20 3.96
C ILE A 119 -0.79 2.65 4.12
N ALA A 120 -0.97 1.60 4.93
CA ALA A 120 -2.28 1.04 5.19
C ALA A 120 -3.22 2.04 5.88
N HIS A 121 -2.71 2.83 6.83
CA HIS A 121 -3.47 3.91 7.47
C HIS A 121 -3.89 4.99 6.46
N ASN A 122 -2.95 5.44 5.62
CA ASN A 122 -3.17 6.43 4.58
C ASN A 122 -4.20 5.97 3.54
N LEU A 123 -4.26 4.66 3.26
CA LEU A 123 -5.24 4.06 2.35
C LEU A 123 -6.67 4.04 2.90
N LYS A 124 -6.87 4.12 4.23
CA LYS A 124 -8.18 3.90 4.86
C LYS A 124 -9.33 4.76 4.30
N PRO A 125 -9.14 6.06 3.95
CA PRO A 125 -10.20 6.86 3.33
C PRO A 125 -10.61 6.37 1.94
N PHE A 126 -9.71 5.70 1.22
CA PHE A 126 -9.88 5.34 -0.19
C PHE A 126 -10.20 3.85 -0.38
N MET A 127 -9.51 2.97 0.35
CA MET A 127 -9.59 1.52 0.24
C MET A 127 -9.67 0.89 1.65
N PRO A 128 -10.79 1.08 2.37
CA PRO A 128 -10.91 0.70 3.78
C PRO A 128 -10.73 -0.79 4.03
N GLU A 129 -11.33 -1.67 3.21
CA GLU A 129 -11.23 -3.13 3.39
C GLU A 129 -9.79 -3.61 3.17
N THR A 130 -9.10 -3.03 2.20
CA THR A 130 -7.70 -3.32 1.89
C THR A 130 -6.79 -2.86 3.02
N ALA A 131 -6.97 -1.62 3.50
CA ALA A 131 -6.25 -1.08 4.64
C ALA A 131 -6.39 -1.99 5.86
N GLU A 132 -7.62 -2.42 6.18
CA GLU A 132 -7.88 -3.33 7.30
C GLU A 132 -7.20 -4.69 7.13
N LYS A 133 -7.22 -5.28 5.93
CA LYS A 133 -6.51 -6.54 5.66
C LYS A 133 -5.00 -6.42 5.87
N ILE A 134 -4.40 -5.30 5.47
CA ILE A 134 -2.97 -5.06 5.68
C ILE A 134 -2.66 -4.86 7.17
N LEU A 135 -3.43 -4.02 7.87
CA LEU A 135 -3.25 -3.79 9.31
C LEU A 135 -3.46 -5.07 10.11
N LYS A 136 -4.42 -5.91 9.72
CA LYS A 136 -4.64 -7.23 10.32
C LYS A 136 -3.45 -8.15 10.10
N ALA A 137 -2.92 -8.23 8.87
CA ALA A 137 -1.72 -9.01 8.57
C ALA A 137 -0.53 -8.60 9.44
N ILE A 138 -0.31 -7.29 9.61
CA ILE A 138 0.73 -6.75 10.49
C ILE A 138 0.50 -7.17 11.94
N LYS A 139 -0.73 -6.97 12.45
CA LYS A 139 -1.11 -7.33 13.82
C LYS A 139 -0.96 -8.82 14.12
N GLU A 140 -1.21 -9.68 13.14
CA GLU A 140 -1.08 -11.13 13.26
C GLU A 140 0.32 -11.64 12.89
N ASN A 141 1.21 -10.77 12.42
CA ASN A 141 2.52 -11.13 11.83
C ASN A 141 2.41 -12.25 10.79
N LYS A 142 1.37 -12.20 9.95
CA LYS A 142 1.04 -13.28 9.03
C LYS A 142 0.85 -12.70 7.63
N LYS A 143 1.54 -13.27 6.64
CA LYS A 143 1.32 -12.87 5.25
C LYS A 143 -0.14 -13.10 4.88
N PRO A 144 -0.85 -12.08 4.35
CA PRO A 144 -2.23 -12.28 3.94
C PRO A 144 -2.30 -13.19 2.72
N GLU A 145 -3.46 -13.81 2.53
CA GLU A 145 -3.85 -14.37 1.25
C GLU A 145 -3.80 -13.29 0.16
N ASN A 146 -3.81 -13.71 -1.11
CA ASN A 146 -3.65 -12.78 -2.23
C ASN A 146 -4.71 -11.65 -2.17
N LEU A 147 -4.26 -10.43 -1.86
CA LEU A 147 -5.13 -9.26 -1.72
C LEU A 147 -5.83 -8.90 -3.03
N PHE A 148 -5.15 -9.12 -4.16
CA PHE A 148 -5.60 -8.72 -5.48
C PHE A 148 -5.32 -9.84 -6.49
N PRO A 149 -6.22 -10.83 -6.59
CA PRO A 149 -6.17 -11.81 -7.67
C PRO A 149 -6.18 -11.10 -9.03
N ARG A 150 -5.23 -11.47 -9.91
CA ARG A 150 -5.12 -10.90 -11.25
C ARG A 150 -6.42 -11.06 -12.02
N LYS A 151 -6.69 -10.11 -12.91
CA LYS A 151 -7.85 -10.10 -13.79
C LYS A 151 -7.42 -10.48 -15.20
N ASP A 152 -8.10 -11.49 -15.76
CA ASP A 152 -7.95 -11.97 -17.14
C ASP A 152 -8.84 -11.23 -18.14
#